data_AF-A0A7Y3K326-F1
#
_entry.id   AF-A0A7Y3K326-F1
#
_cell.length_a   1.000
_cell.length_b   1.000
_cell.length_c   1.000
_cell.angle_alpha   90.00
_cell.angle_beta   90.00
_cell.angle_gamma   90.00
#
_symmetry.space_group_name_H-M   'P 1'
#
loop_
_entity.id
_entity.type
_entity.pdbx_description
1 polymer ?
#
loop_
_entity_poly.entity_id
_entity_poly.type
_entity_poly.pdbx_seq_one_letter_code
_entity_poly.pdbx_strand_id
1 'polypeptide(L)'
;MFLFAVGVAFFFFLVLPVLLKFTMQFNTQLPPPSAQPYGVEKWLYPATSSPADFAKLPSGNKAHLLQIPIVRSDPTKFAPGAAVMWYNAMDHQLKVHVNQLTLALSTVPANSIFASYPLFKEYRSFVVIMCLIFGLSFELPMVMLILSQIGIVKASQFRKMWRIAIMTLAVTAILLAPSPDVFTFLSVFIPLVLLYVLGLILATVATHRRELADARDEAEYARETQEHENRDKGDEA
;
A
#
# COMPACT_ATOMS: atom_id res chain seq x y z
N MET A 1 -28.01 -2.85 -6.95
CA MET A 1 -27.87 -1.68 -6.05
C MET A 1 -27.44 -2.06 -4.63
N PHE A 2 -28.05 -3.08 -4.00
CA PHE A 2 -27.73 -3.47 -2.61
C PHE A 2 -26.25 -3.89 -2.40
N LEU A 3 -25.68 -4.66 -3.32
CA LEU A 3 -24.27 -5.09 -3.25
C LEU A 3 -23.28 -3.92 -3.34
N PHE A 4 -23.63 -2.89 -4.13
CA PHE A 4 -22.84 -1.66 -4.23
C PHE A 4 -22.87 -0.85 -2.93
N ALA A 5 -24.05 -0.71 -2.32
CA ALA A 5 -24.21 -0.01 -1.04
C ALA A 5 -23.44 -0.71 0.10
N VAL A 6 -23.46 -2.05 0.14
CA VAL A 6 -22.69 -2.84 1.11
C VAL A 6 -21.18 -2.68 0.88
N GLY A 7 -20.73 -2.65 -0.38
CA GLY A 7 -19.33 -2.41 -0.72
C GLY A 7 -18.85 -1.02 -0.29
N VAL A 8 -19.65 0.02 -0.55
CA VAL A 8 -19.35 1.40 -0.13
C VAL A 8 -19.33 1.51 1.40
N ALA A 9 -20.29 0.91 2.09
CA ALA A 9 -20.33 0.89 3.55
C ALA A 9 -19.11 0.16 4.14
N PHE A 10 -18.73 -0.99 3.60
CA PHE A 10 -17.53 -1.72 4.01
C PHE A 10 -16.26 -0.88 3.82
N PHE A 11 -16.12 -0.23 2.66
CA PHE A 11 -14.97 0.63 2.39
C PHE A 11 -14.91 1.81 3.38
N PHE A 12 -16.04 2.46 3.64
CA PHE A 12 -16.07 3.64 4.50
C PHE A 12 -15.91 3.32 5.99
N PHE A 13 -16.56 2.26 6.48
CA PHE A 13 -16.56 1.92 7.90
C PHE A 13 -15.40 1.02 8.34
N LEU A 14 -14.81 0.25 7.43
CA LEU A 14 -13.73 -0.67 7.77
C LEU A 14 -12.40 -0.27 7.14
N VAL A 15 -12.39 -0.01 5.82
CA VAL A 15 -11.13 0.26 5.10
C VAL A 15 -10.60 1.66 5.42
N LEU A 16 -11.43 2.70 5.33
CA LEU A 16 -11.04 4.09 5.56
C LEU A 16 -10.41 4.33 6.96
N PRO A 17 -11.02 3.90 8.08
CA PRO A 17 -10.43 4.15 9.40
C PRO A 17 -9.16 3.33 9.65
N VAL A 18 -9.08 2.10 9.13
CA VAL A 18 -7.86 1.28 9.22
C VAL A 18 -6.73 1.92 8.42
N LEU A 19 -7.02 2.42 7.22
CA LEU A 19 -6.06 3.11 6.38
C LEU A 19 -5.57 4.40 7.05
N LEU A 20 -6.47 5.22 7.60
CA LEU A 20 -6.12 6.46 8.29
C LEU A 20 -5.30 6.21 9.56
N LYS A 21 -5.67 5.20 10.36
CA LYS A 21 -4.88 4.80 11.55
C LYS A 21 -3.51 4.25 11.15
N PHE A 22 -3.45 3.41 10.12
CA PHE A 22 -2.20 2.91 9.58
C PHE A 22 -1.31 4.06 9.08
N THR A 23 -1.83 4.98 8.27
CA THR A 23 -1.06 6.11 7.75
C THR A 23 -0.59 7.06 8.86
N MET A 24 -1.43 7.35 9.86
CA MET A 24 -1.01 8.14 11.01
C MET A 24 0.08 7.43 11.82
N GLN A 25 -0.07 6.14 12.06
CA GLN A 25 0.84 5.37 12.90
C GLN A 25 2.15 5.00 12.19
N PHE A 26 2.14 4.91 10.86
CA PHE A 26 3.32 4.72 10.02
C PHE A 26 4.25 5.93 10.09
N ASN A 27 3.70 7.15 10.01
CA ASN A 27 4.49 8.37 10.09
C ASN A 27 5.18 8.53 11.46
N THR A 28 4.52 8.10 12.54
CA THR A 28 5.08 8.20 13.91
C THR A 28 6.03 7.07 14.29
N GLN A 29 6.04 5.97 13.52
CA GLN A 29 6.89 4.80 13.78
C GLN A 29 8.06 4.66 12.82
N LEU A 30 8.22 5.60 11.89
CA LEU A 30 9.52 5.81 11.27
C LEU A 30 10.45 6.31 12.38
N PRO A 31 11.47 5.53 12.82
CA PRO A 31 12.54 6.13 13.59
C PRO A 31 13.06 7.31 12.76
N PRO A 32 13.37 8.48 13.38
CA PRO A 32 14.07 9.52 12.64
C PRO A 32 15.25 8.84 11.96
N PRO A 33 15.46 9.02 10.64
CA PRO A 33 16.47 8.29 9.89
C PRO A 33 17.73 8.28 10.73
N SER A 34 18.12 7.09 11.20
CA SER A 34 19.28 6.98 12.06
C SER A 34 20.40 7.62 11.28
N ALA A 35 21.15 8.53 11.91
CA ALA A 35 22.23 9.30 11.29
C ALA A 35 23.44 8.41 10.92
N GLN A 36 23.20 7.14 10.60
CA GLN A 36 24.13 6.07 10.35
C GLN A 36 23.91 5.61 8.90
N PRO A 37 24.79 5.99 7.96
CA PRO A 37 24.65 5.62 6.55
C PRO A 37 24.71 4.10 6.34
N TYR A 38 23.90 3.55 5.42
CA TYR A 38 23.82 2.12 5.12
C TYR A 38 24.49 1.76 3.78
N GLY A 39 25.02 0.55 3.65
CA GLY A 39 25.48 -0.01 2.37
C GLY A 39 26.66 0.75 1.75
N VAL A 40 26.55 1.11 0.47
CA VAL A 40 27.60 1.83 -0.29
C VAL A 40 27.88 3.23 0.27
N GLU A 41 26.92 3.84 0.96
CA GLU A 41 27.11 5.15 1.61
C GLU A 41 28.11 5.08 2.77
N LYS A 42 28.18 3.95 3.50
CA LYS A 42 29.20 3.73 4.54
C LYS A 42 30.60 3.59 3.95
N TRP A 43 30.70 3.11 2.71
CA TRP A 43 31.97 2.99 1.99
C TRP A 43 32.39 4.30 1.34
N LEU A 44 31.42 5.09 0.86
CA LEU A 44 31.65 6.45 0.33
C LEU A 44 31.91 7.48 1.44
N TYR A 45 31.25 7.33 2.59
CA TYR A 45 31.34 8.18 3.79
C TYR A 45 31.64 7.31 5.03
N PRO A 46 32.84 6.71 5.14
CA PRO A 46 33.22 5.97 6.33
C PRO A 46 33.12 6.90 7.54
N ALA A 47 32.36 6.50 8.55
CA ALA A 47 32.12 7.30 9.74
C ALA A 47 33.45 7.58 10.47
N THR A 48 34.11 8.69 10.12
CA THR A 48 35.16 9.30 10.92
C THR A 48 34.49 10.10 12.04
N SER A 49 33.53 9.50 12.74
CA SER A 49 33.00 10.10 13.96
C SER A 49 33.96 9.76 15.09
N SER A 50 35.08 10.47 15.14
CA SER A 50 35.64 10.79 16.45
C SER A 50 34.49 11.44 17.23
N PRO A 51 34.13 10.95 18.44
CA PRO A 51 33.05 11.55 19.21
C PRO A 51 33.30 13.05 19.22
N ALA A 52 32.33 13.82 18.71
CA ALA A 52 32.48 15.26 18.59
C ALA A 52 32.89 15.77 19.96
N ASP A 53 34.13 16.25 20.07
CA ASP A 53 34.73 16.61 21.34
C ASP A 53 34.13 17.98 21.70
N PHE A 54 32.92 17.97 22.27
CA PHE A 54 32.12 19.17 22.54
C PHE A 54 32.86 20.17 23.45
N ALA A 55 33.90 19.71 24.14
CA ALA A 55 34.85 20.53 24.90
C ALA A 55 35.73 21.45 24.03
N LYS A 56 35.87 21.16 22.72
CA LYS A 56 36.60 22.00 21.75
C LYS A 56 35.73 23.04 21.06
N LEU A 57 34.42 23.02 21.32
CA LEU A 57 33.54 24.09 20.86
C LEU A 57 33.83 25.35 21.69
N PRO A 58 33.95 26.53 21.06
CA PRO A 58 34.19 27.77 21.77
C PRO A 58 33.03 28.08 22.72
N SER A 59 33.17 27.69 23.99
CA SER A 59 32.24 28.01 25.07
C SER A 59 32.63 29.33 25.71
N GLY A 60 31.78 30.35 25.57
CA GLY A 60 31.94 31.69 26.15
C GLY A 60 31.63 32.81 25.15
N ASN A 61 31.87 34.07 25.56
CA ASN A 61 31.58 35.30 24.79
C ASN A 61 32.44 35.49 23.50
N LYS A 62 33.06 34.41 23.02
CA LYS A 62 33.82 34.30 21.75
C LYS A 62 33.23 33.27 20.80
N ALA A 63 32.09 32.66 21.12
CA ALA A 63 31.26 32.02 20.12
C ALA A 63 30.76 33.11 19.19
N HIS A 64 31.51 33.40 18.12
CA HIS A 64 30.93 34.07 16.98
C HIS A 64 29.75 33.20 16.58
N LEU A 65 28.53 33.66 16.90
CA LEU A 65 27.31 33.02 16.45
C LEU A 65 27.53 32.69 14.99
N LEU A 66 27.38 31.42 14.60
CA LEU A 66 27.43 31.04 13.19
C LEU A 66 26.29 31.82 12.52
N GLN A 67 26.62 32.96 11.94
CA GLN A 67 25.66 33.81 11.25
C GLN A 67 25.35 33.11 9.95
N ILE A 68 24.23 32.39 9.93
CA ILE A 68 23.76 31.75 8.71
C ILE A 68 23.19 32.87 7.83
N PRO A 69 23.83 33.21 6.70
CA PRO A 69 23.33 34.23 5.81
C PRO A 69 21.97 33.83 5.25
N ILE A 70 21.02 34.75 5.31
CA ILE A 70 19.69 34.60 4.70
C ILE A 70 19.77 35.17 3.29
N VAL A 71 19.69 34.29 2.28
CA VAL A 71 19.80 34.67 0.86
C VAL A 71 18.46 34.38 0.18
N ARG A 72 18.11 35.17 -0.85
CA ARG A 72 16.87 34.96 -1.64
C ARG A 72 17.06 34.06 -2.86
N SER A 73 18.30 33.76 -3.22
CA SER A 73 18.69 32.98 -4.39
C SER A 73 19.97 32.21 -4.08
N ASP A 74 20.09 30.98 -4.59
CA ASP A 74 21.25 30.16 -4.28
C ASP A 74 22.55 30.74 -4.89
N PRO A 75 23.67 30.71 -4.15
CA PRO A 75 24.97 31.10 -4.68
C PRO A 75 25.41 30.11 -5.75
N THR A 76 25.83 30.63 -6.90
CA THR A 76 26.21 29.84 -8.09
C THR A 76 27.70 29.52 -8.17
N LYS A 77 28.51 30.09 -7.27
CA LYS A 77 29.96 29.88 -7.20
C LYS A 77 30.36 29.49 -5.78
N PHE A 78 31.03 28.35 -5.65
CA PHE A 78 31.56 27.86 -4.38
C PHE A 78 33.08 27.84 -4.44
N ALA A 79 33.75 28.29 -3.37
CA ALA A 79 35.19 28.16 -3.27
C ALA A 79 35.56 26.67 -3.10
N PRO A 80 36.58 26.14 -3.81
CA PRO A 80 36.96 24.73 -3.70
C PRO A 80 37.29 24.36 -2.25
N GLY A 81 36.60 23.36 -1.70
CA GLY A 81 36.80 22.90 -0.33
C GLY A 81 36.14 23.75 0.76
N ALA A 82 35.37 24.79 0.42
CA ALA A 82 34.64 25.58 1.40
C ALA A 82 33.33 24.89 1.82
N ALA A 83 33.13 24.77 3.14
CA ALA A 83 31.84 24.41 3.72
C ALA A 83 31.04 25.70 3.95
N VAL A 84 30.01 25.93 3.14
CA VAL A 84 29.16 27.12 3.23
C VAL A 84 27.74 26.69 3.59
N MET A 85 27.16 27.35 4.59
CA MET A 85 25.76 27.17 4.98
C MET A 85 25.01 28.47 4.70
N TRP A 86 23.82 28.38 4.09
CA TRP A 86 22.93 29.52 3.88
C TRP A 86 21.47 29.11 4.08
N TYR A 87 20.64 30.05 4.48
CA TYR A 87 19.21 29.86 4.52
C TYR A 87 18.58 30.56 3.30
N ASN A 88 17.93 29.78 2.43
CA ASN A 88 17.18 30.32 1.32
C ASN A 88 15.77 30.71 1.80
N ALA A 89 15.50 32.01 1.84
CA ALA A 89 14.23 32.54 2.33
C ALA A 89 13.04 32.31 1.38
N MET A 90 13.29 32.06 0.09
CA MET A 90 12.25 31.76 -0.90
C MET A 90 11.88 30.28 -0.89
N ASP A 91 12.89 29.41 -0.80
CA ASP A 91 12.68 27.96 -0.78
C ASP A 91 12.39 27.41 0.62
N HIS A 92 12.49 28.26 1.65
CA HIS A 92 12.43 27.88 3.07
C HIS A 92 13.42 26.76 3.46
N GLN A 93 14.57 26.70 2.79
CA GLN A 93 15.55 25.64 2.96
C GLN A 93 16.84 26.15 3.56
N LEU A 94 17.33 25.47 4.60
CA LEU A 94 18.70 25.57 5.07
C LEU A 94 19.56 24.65 4.20
N LYS A 95 20.44 25.23 3.40
CA LYS A 95 21.33 24.50 2.49
C LYS A 95 22.76 24.55 3.02
N VAL A 96 23.45 23.42 2.92
CA VAL A 96 24.85 23.25 3.30
C VAL A 96 25.58 22.68 2.10
N HIS A 97 26.52 23.44 1.55
CA HIS A 97 27.39 22.98 0.48
C HIS A 97 28.75 22.61 1.06
N VAL A 98 29.14 21.34 0.89
CA VAL A 98 30.46 20.84 1.28
C VAL A 98 31.06 20.13 0.07
N ASN A 99 32.17 20.64 -0.45
CA ASN A 99 32.88 20.11 -1.62
C ASN A 99 32.06 20.10 -2.92
N GLN A 100 31.38 18.98 -3.24
CA GLN A 100 30.47 18.85 -4.39
C GLN A 100 29.05 18.47 -3.96
N LEU A 101 28.80 18.33 -2.66
CA LEU A 101 27.53 17.89 -2.11
C LEU A 101 26.79 19.09 -1.51
N THR A 102 25.59 19.35 -2.03
CA THR A 102 24.65 20.31 -1.43
C THR A 102 23.56 19.54 -0.69
N LEU A 103 23.61 19.55 0.64
CA LEU A 103 22.54 19.03 1.49
C LEU A 103 21.53 20.14 1.77
N ALA A 104 20.24 19.87 1.58
CA ALA A 104 19.17 20.83 1.82
C ALA A 104 18.21 20.30 2.90
N LEU A 105 17.98 21.11 3.93
CA LEU A 105 17.00 20.85 4.98
C LEU A 105 15.85 21.84 4.83
N SER A 106 14.67 21.35 4.46
CA SER A 106 13.46 22.20 4.40
C SER A 106 13.02 22.54 5.82
N THR A 107 12.99 23.83 6.14
CA THR A 107 12.47 24.33 7.41
C THR A 107 11.00 24.71 7.22
N VAL A 108 10.20 24.46 8.24
CA VAL A 108 8.77 24.77 8.23
C VAL A 108 8.44 25.54 9.51
N PRO A 109 7.74 26.69 9.43
CA PRO A 109 7.33 27.43 10.61
C PRO A 109 6.44 26.56 11.51
N ALA A 110 6.76 26.49 12.81
CA ALA A 110 6.06 25.66 13.80
C ALA A 110 4.54 25.92 13.91
N ASN A 111 4.07 27.06 13.41
CA ASN A 111 2.69 27.51 13.52
C ASN A 111 1.93 27.47 12.17
N SER A 112 2.50 26.85 11.13
CA SER A 112 1.90 26.83 9.78
C SER A 112 1.02 25.59 9.56
N ILE A 113 -0.26 25.80 9.22
CA ILE A 113 -1.19 24.75 8.73
C ILE A 113 -0.79 24.21 7.34
N PHE A 114 0.08 24.94 6.65
CA PHE A 114 0.71 24.57 5.38
C PHE A 114 2.13 24.07 5.60
N ALA A 115 2.41 23.43 6.74
CA ALA A 115 3.60 22.63 6.92
C ALA A 115 3.69 21.62 5.78
N SER A 116 4.37 22.01 4.70
CA SER A 116 4.55 21.19 3.52
C SER A 116 5.64 20.20 3.88
N TYR A 117 5.23 19.17 4.61
CA TYR A 117 6.04 17.99 4.80
C TYR A 117 6.46 17.53 3.39
N PRO A 118 7.77 17.34 3.11
CA PRO A 118 8.24 16.86 1.82
C PRO A 118 7.53 15.56 1.36
N LEU A 119 6.85 14.87 2.30
CA LEU A 119 5.93 13.76 2.07
C LEU A 119 4.77 14.04 1.11
N PHE A 120 4.28 15.26 0.85
CA PHE A 120 3.01 15.41 0.10
C PHE A 120 3.09 14.90 -1.36
N LYS A 121 4.27 14.99 -2.00
CA LYS A 121 4.48 14.48 -3.36
C LYS A 121 4.60 12.96 -3.39
N GLU A 122 5.36 12.39 -2.46
CA GLU A 122 5.55 10.95 -2.33
C GLU A 122 4.28 10.25 -1.84
N TYR A 123 3.57 10.84 -0.88
CA TYR A 123 2.28 10.39 -0.38
C TYR A 123 1.23 10.35 -1.50
N ARG A 124 1.14 11.39 -2.34
CA ARG A 124 0.19 11.39 -3.46
C ARG A 124 0.49 10.28 -4.47
N SER A 125 1.77 10.08 -4.83
CA SER A 125 2.16 9.00 -5.74
C SER A 125 1.87 7.63 -5.12
N PHE A 126 2.15 7.48 -3.83
CA PHE A 126 1.86 6.28 -3.05
C PHE A 126 0.36 5.96 -3.04
N VAL A 127 -0.50 6.92 -2.68
CA VAL A 127 -1.95 6.73 -2.64
C VAL A 127 -2.52 6.36 -4.01
N VAL A 128 -2.08 7.02 -5.09
CA VAL A 128 -2.53 6.70 -6.45
C VAL A 128 -2.15 5.27 -6.86
N ILE A 129 -0.90 4.85 -6.59
CA ILE A 129 -0.45 3.48 -6.87
C ILE A 129 -1.25 2.46 -6.04
N MET A 130 -1.46 2.74 -4.75
CA MET A 130 -2.27 1.87 -3.88
C MET A 130 -3.72 1.75 -4.39
N CYS A 131 -4.34 2.85 -4.82
CA CYS A 131 -5.67 2.82 -5.42
C CYS A 131 -5.72 1.96 -6.69
N LEU A 132 -4.71 2.06 -7.56
CA LEU A 132 -4.62 1.23 -8.77
C LEU A 132 -4.47 -0.26 -8.44
N ILE A 133 -3.60 -0.59 -7.49
CA ILE A 133 -3.40 -1.96 -7.02
C ILE A 133 -4.69 -2.54 -6.47
N PHE A 134 -5.39 -1.80 -5.60
CA PHE A 134 -6.64 -2.26 -5.03
C PHE A 134 -7.71 -2.41 -6.10
N GLY A 135 -7.87 -1.43 -7.00
CA GLY A 135 -8.80 -1.52 -8.13
C GLY A 135 -8.58 -2.78 -8.97
N LEU A 136 -7.33 -3.07 -9.33
CA LEU A 136 -6.98 -4.28 -10.07
C LEU A 136 -7.23 -5.55 -9.24
N SER A 137 -7.04 -5.49 -7.93
CA SER A 137 -7.28 -6.62 -7.03
C SER A 137 -8.77 -6.97 -6.93
N PHE A 138 -9.68 -6.00 -7.08
CA PHE A 138 -11.12 -6.24 -7.11
C PHE A 138 -11.58 -7.08 -8.32
N GLU A 139 -10.74 -7.21 -9.36
CA GLU A 139 -11.01 -8.13 -10.46
C GLU A 139 -10.89 -9.60 -10.03
N LEU A 140 -10.04 -9.94 -9.05
CA LEU A 140 -9.88 -11.32 -8.58
C LEU A 140 -11.20 -11.99 -8.13
N PRO A 141 -11.96 -11.43 -7.17
CA PRO A 141 -13.23 -12.03 -6.75
C PRO A 141 -14.26 -12.08 -7.89
N MET A 142 -14.23 -11.10 -8.79
CA MET A 142 -15.12 -11.03 -9.95
C MET A 142 -14.82 -12.17 -10.94
N VAL A 143 -13.55 -12.37 -11.27
CA VAL A 143 -13.07 -13.48 -12.11
C VAL A 143 -13.38 -14.82 -11.48
N MET A 144 -13.13 -14.99 -10.17
CA MET A 144 -13.47 -16.24 -9.46
C MET A 144 -14.96 -16.55 -9.53
N LEU A 145 -15.82 -15.53 -9.37
CA LEU A 145 -17.26 -15.68 -9.51
C LEU A 145 -17.64 -16.12 -10.92
N ILE A 146 -17.12 -15.47 -11.98
CA ILE A 146 -17.42 -15.83 -13.37
C ILE A 146 -16.96 -17.25 -13.68
N LEU A 147 -15.73 -17.63 -13.33
CA LEU A 147 -15.21 -18.98 -13.58
C LEU A 147 -16.06 -20.05 -12.90
N SER A 148 -16.52 -19.75 -11.68
CA SER A 148 -17.44 -20.61 -10.93
C SER A 148 -18.85 -20.65 -11.55
N GLN A 149 -19.32 -19.52 -12.06
CA GLN A 149 -20.63 -19.41 -12.70
C GLN A 149 -20.66 -20.05 -14.09
N ILE A 150 -19.55 -20.12 -14.82
CA ILE A 150 -19.48 -20.89 -16.07
C ILE A 150 -19.31 -22.39 -15.78
N GLY A 151 -18.78 -22.74 -14.60
CA GLY A 151 -18.58 -24.13 -14.17
C GLY A 151 -17.21 -24.70 -14.54
N ILE A 152 -16.29 -23.85 -15.01
CA ILE A 152 -14.92 -24.26 -15.36
C ILE A 152 -14.14 -24.63 -14.09
N VAL A 153 -14.35 -23.89 -13.00
CA VAL A 153 -13.68 -24.12 -11.72
C VAL A 153 -14.68 -24.15 -10.58
N LYS A 154 -14.72 -25.24 -9.82
CA LYS A 154 -15.58 -25.38 -8.64
C LYS A 154 -14.98 -24.64 -7.43
N ALA A 155 -15.84 -24.17 -6.52
CA ALA A 155 -15.41 -23.57 -5.26
C ALA A 155 -14.46 -24.47 -4.43
N SER A 156 -14.66 -25.79 -4.50
CA SER A 156 -13.77 -26.77 -3.86
C SER A 156 -12.35 -26.77 -4.41
N GLN A 157 -12.17 -26.49 -5.71
CA GLN A 157 -10.84 -26.38 -6.33
C GLN A 157 -10.11 -25.12 -5.87
N PHE A 158 -10.80 -23.97 -5.82
CA PHE A 158 -10.23 -22.76 -5.24
C PHE A 158 -9.81 -22.98 -3.78
N ARG A 159 -10.65 -23.65 -2.98
CA ARG A 159 -10.29 -24.01 -1.61
C ARG A 159 -9.10 -24.97 -1.54
N LYS A 160 -8.96 -25.94 -2.46
CA LYS A 160 -7.81 -26.86 -2.47
C LYS A 160 -6.50 -26.16 -2.83
N MET A 161 -6.56 -25.17 -3.73
CA MET A 161 -5.41 -24.39 -4.20
C MET A 161 -5.08 -23.17 -3.33
N TRP A 162 -5.69 -23.04 -2.14
CA TRP A 162 -5.52 -21.88 -1.26
C TRP A 162 -4.06 -21.53 -0.93
N ARG A 163 -3.19 -22.54 -0.76
CA ARG A 163 -1.76 -22.32 -0.49
C ARG A 163 -1.05 -21.67 -1.67
N ILE A 164 -1.36 -22.13 -2.88
CA ILE A 164 -0.79 -21.59 -4.12
C ILE A 164 -1.30 -20.15 -4.30
N ALA A 165 -2.59 -19.92 -4.11
CA ALA A 165 -3.19 -18.59 -4.20
C ALA A 165 -2.53 -17.60 -3.22
N ILE A 166 -2.39 -17.97 -1.95
CA ILE A 166 -1.73 -17.12 -0.95
C ILE A 166 -0.27 -16.85 -1.32
N MET A 167 0.46 -17.85 -1.82
CA MET A 167 1.86 -17.68 -2.24
C MET A 167 1.97 -16.71 -3.43
N THR A 168 1.11 -16.85 -4.44
CA THR A 168 1.05 -15.91 -5.57
C THR A 168 0.69 -14.51 -5.11
N LEU A 169 -0.29 -14.37 -4.21
CA LEU A 169 -0.68 -13.06 -3.65
C LEU A 169 0.45 -12.44 -2.83
N ALA A 170 1.24 -13.23 -2.10
CA ALA A 170 2.39 -12.74 -1.35
C ALA A 170 3.49 -12.23 -2.30
N VAL A 171 3.82 -12.98 -3.35
CA VAL A 171 4.78 -12.55 -4.37
C VAL A 171 4.30 -11.26 -5.04
N THR A 172 3.04 -11.21 -5.47
CA THR A 172 2.45 -10.01 -6.07
C THR A 172 2.49 -8.82 -5.10
N ALA A 173 2.15 -9.02 -3.83
CA ALA A 173 2.19 -7.95 -2.83
C ALA A 173 3.61 -7.41 -2.60
N ILE A 174 4.65 -8.27 -2.64
CA ILE A 174 6.05 -7.83 -2.56
C ILE A 174 6.43 -7.01 -3.80
N LEU A 175 6.02 -7.44 -5.00
CA LEU A 175 6.31 -6.72 -6.25
C LEU A 175 5.61 -5.36 -6.33
N LEU A 176 4.41 -5.27 -5.76
CA LEU A 176 3.58 -4.06 -5.78
C LEU A 176 3.87 -3.11 -4.61
N ALA A 177 4.47 -3.61 -3.53
CA ALA A 177 4.84 -2.79 -2.39
C ALA A 177 5.94 -1.80 -2.80
N PRO A 178 5.75 -0.50 -2.54
CA PRO A 178 6.71 0.54 -2.94
C PRO A 178 7.99 0.50 -2.10
N SER A 179 7.93 -0.10 -0.91
CA SER A 179 9.07 -0.26 -0.02
C SER A 179 9.16 -1.71 0.46
N PRO A 180 10.37 -2.30 0.53
CA PRO A 180 10.60 -3.67 0.97
C PRO A 180 10.56 -3.81 2.50
N ASP A 181 9.50 -3.31 3.13
CA ASP A 181 9.30 -3.34 4.58
C ASP A 181 8.15 -4.27 4.95
N VAL A 182 8.26 -4.97 6.09
CA VAL A 182 7.24 -5.92 6.55
C VAL A 182 5.87 -5.26 6.74
N PHE A 183 5.84 -4.05 7.32
CA PHE A 183 4.58 -3.33 7.54
C PHE A 183 3.92 -2.90 6.22
N THR A 184 4.71 -2.35 5.30
CA THR A 184 4.24 -1.94 3.97
C THR A 184 3.69 -3.13 3.18
N PHE A 185 4.38 -4.28 3.24
CA PHE A 185 3.91 -5.53 2.67
C PHE A 185 2.59 -6.00 3.28
N LEU A 186 2.48 -6.05 4.62
CA LEU A 186 1.26 -6.46 5.31
C LEU A 186 0.05 -5.59 4.93
N SER A 187 0.26 -4.28 4.77
CA SER A 187 -0.80 -3.33 4.40
C SER A 187 -1.39 -3.57 3.00
N VAL A 188 -0.63 -4.18 2.08
CA VAL A 188 -1.12 -4.59 0.75
C VAL A 188 -1.62 -6.03 0.78
N PHE A 189 -0.91 -6.91 1.48
CA PHE A 189 -1.18 -8.35 1.50
C PHE A 189 -2.48 -8.71 2.24
N ILE A 190 -2.75 -8.11 3.40
CA ILE A 190 -3.95 -8.37 4.19
C ILE A 190 -5.23 -8.14 3.35
N PRO A 191 -5.43 -6.95 2.74
CA PRO A 191 -6.60 -6.72 1.90
C PRO A 191 -6.68 -7.63 0.67
N LEU A 192 -5.56 -7.97 0.02
CA LEU A 192 -5.52 -8.94 -1.09
C LEU A 192 -6.06 -10.32 -0.67
N VAL A 193 -5.60 -10.84 0.46
CA VAL A 193 -6.06 -12.12 1.00
C VAL A 193 -7.55 -12.05 1.36
N LEU A 194 -8.01 -10.93 1.90
CA LEU A 194 -9.42 -10.73 2.21
C LEU A 194 -10.30 -10.77 0.96
N LEU A 195 -9.86 -10.14 -0.14
CA LEU A 195 -10.55 -10.19 -1.43
C LEU A 195 -10.59 -11.61 -2.00
N TYR A 196 -9.52 -12.39 -1.84
CA TYR A 196 -9.51 -13.81 -2.24
C TYR A 196 -10.54 -14.63 -1.45
N VAL A 197 -10.60 -14.45 -0.13
CA VAL A 197 -11.59 -15.14 0.72
C VAL A 197 -13.01 -14.73 0.33
N LEU A 198 -13.24 -13.45 0.03
CA LEU A 198 -14.53 -12.96 -0.46
C LEU A 198 -14.90 -13.61 -1.80
N GLY A 199 -13.97 -13.68 -2.75
CA GLY A 199 -14.15 -14.37 -4.02
C GLY A 199 -14.48 -15.86 -3.86
N LEU A 200 -13.83 -16.54 -2.91
CA LEU A 200 -14.12 -17.93 -2.58
C LEU A 200 -15.54 -18.12 -2.03
N ILE A 201 -15.99 -17.22 -1.15
CA ILE A 201 -17.37 -17.25 -0.62
C ILE A 201 -18.37 -17.05 -1.76
N LEU A 202 -18.14 -16.06 -2.62
CA LEU A 202 -18.99 -15.79 -3.78
C LEU A 202 -19.07 -16.98 -4.74
N ALA A 203 -17.92 -17.60 -5.05
CA ALA A 203 -17.87 -18.81 -5.86
C ALA A 203 -18.65 -19.98 -5.22
N THR A 204 -18.55 -20.15 -3.89
CA THR A 204 -19.26 -21.20 -3.16
C THR A 204 -20.78 -21.02 -3.25
N VAL A 205 -21.26 -19.79 -3.09
CA VAL A 205 -22.69 -19.48 -3.26
C VAL A 205 -23.13 -19.72 -4.71
N ALA A 206 -22.32 -19.32 -5.68
CA ALA A 206 -22.62 -19.52 -7.10
C ALA A 206 -22.69 -21.00 -7.49
N THR A 207 -21.75 -21.84 -7.05
CA THR A 207 -21.80 -23.29 -7.30
C THR A 207 -23.02 -23.94 -6.69
N HIS A 208 -23.35 -23.60 -5.44
CA HIS A 208 -24.48 -24.21 -4.74
C HIS A 208 -25.83 -23.88 -5.40
N ARG A 209 -25.98 -22.63 -5.88
CA ARG A 209 -27.20 -22.23 -6.60
C ARG A 209 -27.38 -22.97 -7.92
N ARG A 210 -26.28 -23.32 -8.60
CA ARG A 210 -26.32 -24.15 -9.81
C ARG A 210 -26.71 -25.58 -9.52
N GLU A 211 -26.07 -26.21 -8.53
CA GLU A 211 -26.39 -27.58 -8.12
C GLU A 211 -27.89 -27.72 -7.74
N LEU A 212 -28.47 -26.70 -7.10
CA LEU A 212 -29.90 -26.67 -6.79
C LEU A 212 -30.80 -26.47 -8.02
N ALA A 213 -30.33 -25.76 -9.05
CA ALA A 213 -31.07 -25.56 -10.29
C ALA A 213 -31.06 -26.86 -11.11
N ASP A 214 -29.88 -27.47 -11.29
CA ASP A 214 -29.73 -28.74 -12.00
C ASP A 214 -30.58 -29.85 -11.35
N ALA A 215 -30.60 -29.92 -10.01
CA ALA A 215 -31.42 -30.88 -9.26
C ALA A 215 -32.93 -30.61 -9.37
N ARG A 216 -33.34 -29.34 -9.56
CA ARG A 216 -34.75 -29.00 -9.80
C ARG A 216 -35.18 -29.44 -11.19
N ASP A 217 -34.38 -29.16 -12.20
CA ASP A 217 -34.65 -29.53 -13.59
C ASP A 217 -34.72 -31.06 -13.74
N GLU A 218 -33.83 -31.79 -13.07
CA GLU A 218 -33.83 -33.26 -13.05
C GLU A 218 -35.07 -33.84 -12.33
N ALA A 219 -35.52 -33.21 -11.25
CA ALA A 219 -36.74 -33.61 -10.53
C ALA A 219 -38.01 -33.30 -11.34
N GLU A 220 -38.02 -32.22 -12.11
CA GLU A 220 -39.12 -31.85 -13.02
C GLU A 220 -39.22 -32.85 -14.18
N TYR A 221 -38.09 -33.15 -14.84
CA TYR A 221 -38.02 -34.16 -15.89
C TYR A 221 -38.47 -35.57 -15.42
N ALA A 222 -38.07 -35.97 -14.21
CA ALA A 222 -38.49 -37.25 -13.63
C ALA A 222 -40.01 -37.31 -13.36
N ARG A 223 -40.63 -36.19 -12.95
CA ARG A 223 -42.08 -36.10 -12.75
C ARG A 223 -42.85 -36.20 -14.07
N GLU A 224 -42.41 -35.46 -15.09
CA GLU A 224 -43.03 -35.51 -16.43
C GLU A 224 -42.94 -36.92 -17.02
N THR A 225 -41.78 -37.59 -16.89
CA THR A 225 -41.58 -38.96 -17.38
C THR A 225 -42.53 -39.96 -16.70
N GLN A 226 -42.71 -39.86 -15.39
CA GLN A 226 -43.65 -40.71 -14.64
C GLN A 226 -45.12 -40.43 -14.99
N GLU A 227 -45.46 -39.17 -15.25
CA GLU A 227 -46.82 -38.79 -15.65
C GLU A 227 -47.16 -39.32 -17.04
N HIS A 228 -46.20 -39.25 -17.99
CA HIS A 228 -46.35 -39.88 -19.30
C HIS A 228 -46.49 -41.40 -19.22
N GLU A 229 -45.69 -42.09 -18.41
CA GLU A 229 -45.78 -43.54 -18.24
C GLU A 229 -47.11 -43.99 -17.62
N ASN A 230 -47.64 -43.23 -16.65
CA ASN A 230 -48.92 -43.54 -16.02
C ASN A 230 -50.11 -43.29 -16.95
N ARG A 231 -49.99 -42.35 -17.89
CA ARG A 231 -51.02 -42.04 -18.88
C ARG A 231 -51.14 -43.15 -19.93
N ASP A 232 -50.01 -43.66 -20.40
CA ASP A 232 -49.95 -44.76 -21.38
C ASP A 232 -50.56 -46.06 -20.83
N LYS A 233 -50.26 -46.39 -19.56
CA LYS A 233 -50.87 -47.54 -18.86
C LYS A 233 -52.37 -47.38 -18.57
N GLY A 234 -52.88 -46.15 -18.54
CA GLY A 234 -54.30 -45.86 -18.32
C GLY A 234 -55.15 -46.03 -19.58
N ASP A 235 -54.55 -45.90 -20.76
CA ASP A 235 -55.23 -46.07 -22.05
C ASP A 235 -55.23 -47.54 -22.52
N GLU A 236 -54.39 -48.41 -21.94
CA GLU A 236 -54.35 -49.86 -22.19
C GLU A 236 -55.28 -50.71 -21.29
N ALA A 237 -55.90 -50.10 -20.26
CA ALA A 237 -56.76 -50.77 -19.27
C ALA A 237 -58.26 -50.56 -19.53
#